data_AF-A0A8H2WRD7-F1
#
_entry.id   AF-A0A8H2WRD7-F1
#
_cell.length_a   1.000
_cell.length_b   1.000
_cell.length_c   1.000
_cell.angle_alpha   90.00
_cell.angle_beta   90.00
_cell.angle_gamma   90.00
#
_symmetry.space_group_name_H-M   'P 1'
#
loop_
_entity.id
_entity.type
_entity.pdbx_description
1 polymer ?
#
loop_
_entity_poly.entity_id
_entity_poly.type
_entity_poly.pdbx_seq_one_letter_code
_entity_poly.pdbx_strand_id
1 'polypeptide(L)' 'MVVGAARKSLFQTWFAVEAIPIYAVVVGAVGGAGWYMTRLATRPDIVWDRRNNPTPWMSVEQGMQTKLMSVNQKFDRV' A
#
# COMPACT_ATOMS: atom_id res chain seq x y z
N MET A 1 54.19 3.65 6.76
CA MET A 1 53.33 2.45 6.67
C MET A 1 51.89 2.93 6.60
N VAL A 2 51.27 2.91 5.41
CA VAL A 2 49.86 3.27 5.25
C VAL A 2 49.05 2.04 5.65
N VAL A 3 48.59 2.03 6.90
CA VAL A 3 47.70 0.98 7.42
C VAL A 3 46.35 1.17 6.75
N GLY A 4 45.96 0.19 5.92
CA GLY A 4 44.73 0.22 5.14
C GLY A 4 43.49 0.35 6.03
N ALA A 5 42.60 1.25 5.64
CA ALA A 5 41.28 1.39 6.24
C ALA A 5 40.56 0.02 6.20
N ALA A 6 40.22 -0.51 7.38
CA ALA A 6 39.46 -1.74 7.49
C ALA A 6 38.13 -1.59 6.73
N ARG A 7 37.89 -2.46 5.75
CA ARG A 7 36.66 -2.48 4.96
C ARG A 7 35.49 -2.73 5.91
N LYS A 8 34.63 -1.73 6.12
CA LYS A 8 33.42 -1.87 6.94
C LYS A 8 32.60 -3.05 6.43
N SER A 9 32.12 -3.90 7.33
CA SER A 9 31.24 -5.01 6.99
C SER A 9 29.96 -4.48 6.38
N LEU A 10 29.44 -5.16 5.35
CA LEU A 10 28.18 -4.78 4.71
C LEU A 10 27.05 -4.69 5.73
N PHE A 11 27.03 -5.59 6.73
CA PHE A 11 26.04 -5.57 7.81
C PHE A 11 26.14 -4.33 8.72
N GLN A 12 27.33 -3.76 8.93
CA GLN A 12 27.48 -2.51 9.69
C GLN A 12 26.91 -1.29 8.95
N THR A 13 26.85 -1.36 7.61
CA THR A 13 26.29 -0.28 6.79
C THR A 13 24.76 -0.39 6.73
N TRP A 14 24.22 -1.62 6.69
CA TRP A 14 22.77 -1.88 6.69
C TRP A 14 22.09 -1.66 8.04
N PHE A 15 22.80 -1.84 9.16
CA PHE A 15 22.29 -1.56 10.51
C PHE A 15 22.84 -0.24 11.10
N ALA A 16 23.33 0.66 10.25
CA ALA A 16 23.75 1.99 10.69
C ALA A 16 22.53 2.75 11.25
N VAL A 17 22.66 3.31 12.45
CA VAL A 17 21.51 3.92 13.17
C VAL A 17 20.95 5.12 12.40
N GLU A 18 21.82 5.82 11.67
CA GLU A 18 21.49 6.92 10.78
C GLU A 18 20.67 6.51 9.55
N ALA A 19 20.74 5.24 9.13
CA ALA A 19 20.01 4.72 7.96
C ALA A 19 18.61 4.20 8.30
N ILE A 20 18.36 3.85 9.57
CA ILE A 20 17.07 3.31 10.04
C ILE A 20 15.88 4.24 9.70
N PRO A 21 15.97 5.58 9.90
CA PRO A 21 14.87 6.48 9.54
C PRO A 21 14.56 6.48 8.04
N ILE A 22 15.60 6.37 7.20
CA ILE A 22 15.44 6.33 5.73
C ILE A 22 14.68 5.07 5.34
N TYR A 23 15.07 3.91 5.89
CA TYR A 23 14.38 2.65 5.63
C TYR A 23 12.92 2.68 6.09
N ALA A 24 12.64 3.26 7.26
CA ALA A 24 11.28 3.37 7.78
C ALA A 24 10.37 4.19 6.83
N VAL A 25 10.84 5.33 6.33
CA VAL A 25 10.07 6.16 5.39
C VAL A 25 9.88 5.45 4.06
N VAL A 26 10.93 4.83 3.52
CA VAL A 26 10.85 4.13 2.22
C VAL A 26 9.92 2.93 2.29
N VAL A 27 10.05 2.09 3.31
CA VAL A 27 9.17 0.93 3.52
C VAL A 27 7.74 1.39 3.77
N GLY A 28 7.54 2.44 4.56
CA GLY A 28 6.23 3.04 4.79
C GLY A 28 5.60 3.55 3.49
N ALA A 29 6.36 4.26 2.65
CA ALA A 29 5.89 4.80 1.39
C ALA A 29 5.56 3.70 0.37
N VAL A 30 6.48 2.75 0.15
CA VAL A 30 6.27 1.64 -0.80
C VAL A 30 5.16 0.72 -0.32
N GLY A 31 5.12 0.42 0.98
CA GLY A 31 4.07 -0.38 1.59
C GLY A 31 2.70 0.29 1.48
N GLY A 32 2.61 1.58 1.81
CA GLY A 32 1.38 2.37 1.69
C GLY A 32 0.89 2.50 0.25
N ALA A 33 1.80 2.76 -0.69
CA ALA A 33 1.48 2.81 -2.12
C ALA A 33 1.02 1.44 -2.64
N GLY A 34 1.73 0.37 -2.28
CA GLY A 34 1.37 -1.01 -2.61
C GLY A 34 -0.03 -1.36 -2.11
N TRP A 35 -0.31 -1.11 -0.83
CA TRP A 35 -1.63 -1.32 -0.23
C TRP A 35 -2.72 -0.50 -0.92
N TYR A 36 -2.45 0.77 -1.24
CA TYR A 36 -3.44 1.60 -1.89
C TYR A 36 -3.74 1.15 -3.32
N MET A 37 -2.71 0.71 -4.06
CA MET A 37 -2.89 0.11 -5.39
C MET A 37 -3.71 -1.17 -5.33
N THR A 38 -3.47 -2.07 -4.37
CA THR A 38 -4.27 -3.30 -4.25
C THR A 38 -5.73 -2.98 -3.93
N ARG A 39 -5.98 -2.05 -3.00
CA ARG A 39 -7.33 -1.55 -2.71
C ARG A 39 -8.01 -0.91 -3.91
N LEU A 40 -7.26 -0.18 -4.74
CA LEU A 40 -7.81 0.40 -5.97
C LEU A 40 -8.15 -0.69 -6.98
N ALA A 41 -7.27 -1.68 -7.16
CA ALA A 41 -7.45 -2.79 -8.08
C ALA A 41 -8.67 -3.66 -7.74
N THR A 42 -9.05 -3.78 -6.48
CA THR A 42 -10.18 -4.62 -6.04
C THR A 42 -11.51 -3.87 -5.95
N ARG A 43 -11.62 -2.65 -6.51
CA ARG A 43 -12.88 -1.90 -6.52
C ARG A 43 -13.95 -2.59 -7.37
N PRO A 44 -15.24 -2.46 -7.01
CA PRO A 44 -16.36 -3.06 -7.76
C PRO A 44 -16.50 -2.53 -9.20
N ASP A 45 -15.88 -1.40 -9.51
CA ASP A 45 -15.82 -0.82 -10.86
C ASP A 45 -14.81 -1.54 -11.78
N ILE A 46 -13.94 -2.40 -11.22
CA ILE A 46 -12.84 -3.04 -11.94
C ILE A 46 -13.13 -4.54 -12.07
N VAL A 47 -13.07 -5.03 -13.31
CA VAL A 47 -13.33 -6.43 -13.64
C VAL A 47 -12.03 -7.14 -14.01
N TRP A 48 -11.49 -7.93 -13.07
CA TRP A 48 -10.36 -8.84 -13.34
C TRP A 48 -10.83 -10.15 -13.97
N ASP A 49 -11.89 -10.74 -13.42
CA ASP A 49 -12.46 -11.99 -13.88
C ASP A 49 -13.78 -11.74 -14.62
N ARG A 50 -13.69 -11.51 -15.92
CA ARG A 50 -14.86 -11.30 -16.78
C ARG A 50 -15.67 -12.58 -17.02
N ARG A 51 -15.12 -13.75 -16.71
CA ARG A 51 -15.74 -15.05 -17.05
C ARG A 51 -16.62 -15.56 -15.91
N ASN A 52 -16.13 -15.51 -14.67
CA ASN A 52 -16.88 -16.01 -13.53
C ASN A 52 -17.62 -14.91 -12.75
N ASN A 53 -17.20 -13.64 -12.87
CA ASN A 53 -17.87 -12.52 -12.24
C ASN A 53 -17.94 -11.31 -13.19
N PRO A 54 -18.79 -11.37 -14.24
CA PRO A 54 -18.89 -10.33 -15.25
C PRO A 54 -19.45 -9.01 -14.71
N THR A 55 -20.12 -9.01 -13.55
CA THR A 55 -20.87 -7.87 -13.01
C THR A 55 -20.54 -7.58 -11.54
N PRO A 56 -19.26 -7.28 -11.19
CA PRO A 56 -18.85 -7.09 -9.80
C PRO A 56 -19.57 -5.94 -9.08
N TRP A 57 -20.08 -4.95 -9.80
CA TRP A 57 -20.91 -3.88 -9.25
C TRP A 57 -22.21 -4.36 -8.60
N MET A 58 -22.70 -5.56 -8.93
CA MET A 58 -23.88 -6.15 -8.27
C MET A 58 -23.64 -6.45 -6.78
N SER A 59 -22.39 -6.46 -6.32
CA SER A 59 -22.05 -6.60 -4.91
C SER A 59 -22.20 -5.31 -4.09
N VAL A 60 -22.44 -4.17 -4.75
CA VAL A 60 -22.60 -2.88 -4.08
C VAL A 60 -24.07 -2.67 -3.73
N GLU A 61 -24.38 -2.71 -2.44
CA GLU A 61 -25.72 -2.47 -1.91
C GLU A 61 -26.08 -0.97 -1.92
N GLN A 62 -27.39 -0.67 -1.91
CA GLN A 62 -27.88 0.69 -1.70
C GLN A 62 -27.49 1.17 -0.31
N GLY A 63 -26.94 2.39 -0.21
CA GLY A 63 -26.39 2.91 1.05
C GLY A 63 -25.00 2.36 1.41
N MET A 64 -24.32 1.63 0.51
CA MET A 64 -22.92 1.23 0.71
C MET A 64 -21.96 2.34 0.23
N GLN A 65 -21.06 2.77 1.11
CA GLN A 65 -19.98 3.68 0.73
C GLN A 65 -18.81 2.91 0.10
N THR A 66 -18.58 3.11 -1.20
CA THR A 66 -17.44 2.50 -1.93
C THR A 66 -16.15 3.34 -1.89
N LYS A 67 -16.25 4.60 -1.48
CA LYS A 67 -15.12 5.53 -1.36
C LYS A 67 -14.32 5.20 -0.09
N LEU A 68 -13.01 5.44 -0.11
CA LEU A 68 -12.18 5.27 1.09
C LEU A 68 -12.58 6.26 2.20
N MET A 69 -12.94 7.48 1.82
CA MET A 69 -13.38 8.52 2.73
C MET A 69 -14.46 9.36 2.05
N SER A 70 -15.50 9.72 2.79
CA SER A 70 -16.49 10.70 2.38
C SER A 70 -16.66 11.71 3.52
N VAL A 71 -16.49 12.99 3.21
CA VAL A 71 -16.60 14.08 4.21
C VAL A 71 -18.06 14.30 4.61
N ASN A 72 -19.00 14.10 3.68
CA ASN A 72 -20.43 14.20 3.93
C ASN A 72 -21.07 12.83 3.63
N GLN A 73 -21.01 11.93 4.60
CA GLN A 73 -21.66 10.62 4.53
C GLN A 73 -23.18 10.82 4.42
N LYS A 74 -23.80 10.36 3.34
CA LYS A 74 -25.27 10.38 3.16
C LYS A 74 -25.82 8.98 2.90
N PHE A 75 -25.04 7.96 3.22
CA PHE A 75 -25.36 6.57 2.93
C PHE A 75 -25.86 5.92 4.22
N ASP A 76 -27.14 6.16 4.55
CA ASP A 76 -27.81 5.38 5.58
C ASP A 76 -28.17 4.02 4.98
N ARG A 77 -27.71 2.93 5.61
CA ARG A 77 -28.22 1.59 5.33
C ARG A 77 -29.62 1.52 5.94
N VAL A 78 -30.62 1.27 5.09
CA VAL A 78 -32.00 1.01 5.53
C VAL A 78 -32.06 -0.36 6.20
#